data_AF-A0A9P1FNX0-F1
#
_entry.id   AF-A0A9P1FNX0-F1
#
_cell.length_a   1.000
_cell.length_b   1.000
_cell.length_c   1.000
_cell.angle_alpha   90.00
_cell.angle_beta   90.00
_cell.angle_gamma   90.00
#
_symmetry.space_group_name_H-M   'P 1'
#
loop_
_entity.id
_entity.type
_entity.pdbx_description
1 polymer ?
#
loop_
_entity_poly.entity_id
_entity_poly.type
_entity_poly.pdbx_seq_one_letter_code
_entity_poly.pdbx_strand_id
1 'polypeptide(L)'
;MAVVLHASALSGVCQTAFRAELAAVAYVLHWAARTGIAVRVWSDCSGVVNKVKLMCNGRFRLGVNRPNSDLWIWIAASLDDIGVDRVQIRKVAAHRTLQSARTADEMWQFFHNGYVDKAARLANQARPEQFWKLWEQHVQATQAAQKLVNQVQALHVAIGRRHVLSEEEADQGTEVPQRSTRQFEMNFSLGRWFGHALPDSSRLFGTTHVSRVVRWFTERIRDTTADDLRWVSFAQLYLDFQMCWGLPGPLRVQNQWVDISMHLFNVPRFRGHLLRSIRLTTGLLLIWFNRAHGMLPPFSAYLLPRNAWR
;
A
#
# COMPACT_ATOMS: atom_id res chain seq x y z
N MET A 1 30.72 -27.89 -15.46
CA MET A 1 30.76 -27.94 -13.99
C MET A 1 30.21 -26.62 -13.48
N ALA A 2 29.22 -26.62 -12.57
CA ALA A 2 28.67 -25.40 -11.97
C ALA A 2 29.45 -25.08 -10.69
N VAL A 3 29.70 -23.79 -10.43
CA VAL A 3 30.42 -23.31 -9.24
C VAL A 3 29.56 -22.28 -8.52
N VAL A 4 29.44 -22.40 -7.19
CA VAL A 4 28.76 -21.42 -6.35
C VAL A 4 29.74 -20.29 -6.03
N LEU A 5 29.47 -19.07 -6.52
CA LEU A 5 30.31 -17.90 -6.22
C LEU A 5 30.13 -17.41 -4.78
N HIS A 6 28.89 -17.45 -4.27
CA HIS A 6 28.56 -17.01 -2.93
C HIS A 6 27.23 -17.61 -2.47
N ALA A 7 27.19 -18.06 -1.22
CA ALA A 7 25.96 -18.47 -0.55
C ALA A 7 26.11 -18.21 0.95
N SER A 8 25.25 -17.36 1.50
CA SER A 8 25.31 -16.95 2.91
C SER A 8 23.91 -16.64 3.45
N ALA A 9 23.78 -16.61 4.77
CA ALA A 9 22.59 -16.09 5.42
C ALA A 9 22.45 -14.58 5.17
N LEU A 10 21.22 -14.11 4.97
CA LEU A 10 20.99 -12.68 4.77
C LEU A 10 21.33 -11.85 6.01
N SER A 11 21.87 -10.66 5.78
CA SER A 11 22.03 -9.65 6.81
C SER A 11 20.76 -8.83 7.01
N GLY A 12 20.63 -8.27 8.22
CA GLY A 12 19.52 -7.40 8.62
C GLY A 12 18.36 -8.15 9.27
N VAL A 13 17.46 -7.37 9.86
CA VAL A 13 16.31 -7.85 10.65
C VAL A 13 15.23 -8.46 9.75
N CYS A 14 14.96 -7.84 8.60
CA CYS A 14 13.94 -8.30 7.66
C CYS A 14 14.56 -9.23 6.63
N GLN A 15 14.32 -10.53 6.75
CA GLN A 15 14.89 -11.56 5.87
C GLN A 15 13.77 -12.22 5.06
N THR A 16 13.51 -11.68 3.88
CA THR A 16 12.48 -12.17 2.97
C THR A 16 13.12 -12.85 1.77
N ALA A 17 12.40 -13.75 1.12
CA ALA A 17 12.84 -14.35 -0.15
C ALA A 17 13.18 -13.27 -1.19
N PHE A 18 12.36 -12.21 -1.29
CA PHE A 18 12.65 -11.08 -2.18
C PHE A 18 13.98 -10.39 -1.86
N ARG A 19 14.32 -10.22 -0.58
CA ARG A 19 15.61 -9.66 -0.17
C ARG A 19 16.76 -10.61 -0.50
N ALA A 20 16.56 -11.93 -0.41
CA ALA A 20 17.56 -12.93 -0.79
C ALA A 20 17.93 -12.83 -2.28
N GLU A 21 16.91 -12.82 -3.13
CA GLU A 21 17.05 -12.62 -4.57
C GLU A 21 17.78 -11.33 -4.89
N LEU A 22 17.40 -10.26 -4.20
CA LEU A 22 18.02 -8.96 -4.39
C LEU A 22 19.49 -8.93 -3.97
N ALA A 23 19.83 -9.56 -2.84
CA ALA A 23 21.19 -9.64 -2.34
C ALA A 23 22.08 -10.48 -3.27
N ALA A 24 21.56 -11.57 -3.83
CA ALA A 24 22.28 -12.38 -4.81
C ALA A 24 22.62 -11.57 -6.07
N VAL A 25 21.65 -10.82 -6.61
CA VAL A 25 21.88 -9.93 -7.77
C VAL A 25 22.86 -8.81 -7.41
N ALA A 26 22.71 -8.18 -6.25
CA ALA A 26 23.63 -7.13 -5.79
C ALA A 26 25.07 -7.65 -5.71
N TYR A 27 25.28 -8.83 -5.13
CA TYR A 27 26.59 -9.45 -5.00
C TYR A 27 27.20 -9.76 -6.37
N VAL A 28 26.44 -10.38 -7.29
CA VAL A 28 26.94 -10.72 -8.63
C VAL A 28 27.33 -9.47 -9.42
N LEU A 29 26.50 -8.43 -9.39
CA LEU A 29 26.80 -7.17 -10.07
C LEU A 29 28.01 -6.46 -9.45
N HIS A 30 28.12 -6.46 -8.13
CA HIS A 30 29.28 -5.90 -7.45
C HIS A 30 30.56 -6.64 -7.81
N TRP A 31 30.54 -7.97 -7.79
CA TRP A 31 31.68 -8.80 -8.21
C TRP A 31 32.06 -8.52 -9.67
N ALA A 32 31.08 -8.39 -10.56
CA ALA A 32 31.31 -8.06 -11.97
C ALA A 32 31.91 -6.66 -12.15
N ALA A 33 31.46 -5.67 -11.37
CA ALA A 33 32.03 -4.32 -11.35
C ALA A 33 33.49 -4.33 -10.88
N ARG A 34 33.78 -5.05 -9.79
CA ARG A 34 35.15 -5.18 -9.23
C ARG A 34 36.14 -5.87 -10.15
N THR A 35 35.66 -6.80 -10.98
CA THR A 35 36.48 -7.55 -11.94
C THR A 35 36.48 -6.93 -13.34
N GLY A 36 35.58 -5.98 -13.59
CA GLY A 36 35.39 -5.38 -14.91
C GLY A 36 34.97 -6.40 -15.97
N ILE A 37 34.15 -7.40 -15.64
CA ILE A 37 33.70 -8.46 -16.55
C ILE A 37 32.20 -8.28 -16.88
N ALA A 38 31.83 -8.32 -18.15
CA ALA A 38 30.41 -8.27 -18.55
C ALA A 38 29.66 -9.52 -18.08
N VAL A 39 28.43 -9.34 -17.58
CA VAL A 39 27.65 -10.43 -16.97
C VAL A 39 26.25 -10.56 -17.53
N ARG A 40 25.80 -11.82 -17.64
CA ARG A 40 24.40 -12.18 -17.88
C ARG A 40 23.84 -12.88 -16.64
N VAL A 41 22.93 -12.20 -15.95
CA VAL A 41 22.27 -12.67 -14.73
C VAL A 41 20.90 -13.25 -15.06
N TRP A 42 20.66 -14.47 -14.61
CA TRP A 42 19.37 -15.14 -14.71
C TRP A 42 18.77 -15.23 -13.30
N SER A 43 17.55 -14.72 -13.11
CA SER A 43 16.83 -14.78 -11.82
C SER A 43 15.37 -15.14 -12.05
N ASP A 44 14.79 -15.91 -11.15
CA ASP A 44 13.36 -16.25 -11.18
C ASP A 44 12.49 -15.17 -10.49
N CYS A 45 13.09 -14.12 -9.93
CA CYS A 45 12.37 -13.06 -9.26
C CYS A 45 12.01 -11.91 -10.22
N SER A 46 10.77 -11.94 -10.73
CA SER A 46 10.27 -10.90 -11.67
C SER A 46 10.41 -9.49 -11.12
N GLY A 47 10.17 -9.30 -9.82
CA GLY A 47 10.29 -7.98 -9.17
C GLY A 47 11.73 -7.43 -9.17
N VAL A 48 12.73 -8.31 -9.02
CA VAL A 48 14.15 -7.91 -9.10
C VAL A 48 14.53 -7.62 -10.55
N VAL A 49 14.21 -8.55 -11.47
CA VAL A 49 14.49 -8.40 -12.91
C VAL A 49 13.91 -7.08 -13.47
N ASN A 50 12.65 -6.80 -13.18
CA ASN A 50 11.99 -5.60 -13.70
C ASN A 50 12.61 -4.32 -13.12
N LYS A 51 12.96 -4.29 -11.84
CA LYS A 51 13.57 -3.10 -11.21
C LYS A 51 14.98 -2.85 -11.71
N VAL A 52 15.80 -3.88 -11.86
CA VAL A 52 17.15 -3.74 -12.45
C VAL A 52 17.04 -3.24 -13.90
N LYS A 53 16.10 -3.79 -14.71
CA LYS A 53 15.85 -3.24 -16.06
C LYS A 53 15.45 -1.77 -16.05
N LEU A 54 14.62 -1.35 -15.09
CA LEU A 54 14.28 0.08 -14.93
C LEU A 54 15.49 0.93 -14.55
N MET A 55 16.42 0.39 -13.74
CA MET A 55 17.69 1.06 -13.41
C MET A 55 18.57 1.21 -14.65
N CYS A 56 18.80 0.12 -15.40
CA CYS A 56 19.58 0.15 -16.65
C CYS A 56 19.03 1.15 -17.67
N ASN A 57 17.71 1.37 -17.68
CA ASN A 57 17.05 2.31 -18.59
C ASN A 57 16.93 3.75 -18.03
N GLY A 58 17.51 4.06 -16.87
CA GLY A 58 17.42 5.38 -16.22
C GLY A 58 16.02 5.77 -15.72
N ARG A 59 15.08 4.80 -15.65
CA ARG A 59 13.68 5.03 -15.25
C ARG A 59 13.40 4.74 -13.78
N PHE A 60 14.38 4.20 -13.06
CA PHE A 60 14.22 3.88 -11.64
C PHE A 60 14.66 5.05 -10.76
N ARG A 61 13.73 5.59 -9.97
CA ARG A 61 14.02 6.58 -8.93
C ARG A 61 14.20 5.89 -7.58
N LEU A 62 15.42 5.90 -7.07
CA LEU A 62 15.78 5.35 -5.77
C LEU A 62 15.32 6.30 -4.66
N GLY A 63 14.62 5.76 -3.65
CA GLY A 63 14.24 6.51 -2.46
C GLY A 63 14.91 5.90 -1.24
N VAL A 64 15.56 6.74 -0.42
CA VAL A 64 16.36 6.30 0.74
C VAL A 64 15.52 5.49 1.74
N ASN A 65 14.25 5.84 1.92
CA ASN A 65 13.34 5.20 2.87
C ASN A 65 12.51 4.05 2.26
N ARG A 66 12.90 3.51 1.09
CA ARG A 66 12.18 2.38 0.49
C ARG A 66 12.66 1.04 1.06
N PRO A 67 11.79 0.01 1.09
CA PRO A 67 12.20 -1.33 1.48
C PRO A 67 13.39 -1.83 0.66
N ASN A 68 14.40 -2.34 1.36
CA ASN A 68 15.69 -2.80 0.79
C ASN A 68 16.48 -1.72 0.04
N SER A 69 16.36 -0.45 0.45
CA SER A 69 17.09 0.66 -0.16
C SER A 69 18.60 0.44 -0.13
N ASP A 70 19.13 -0.17 0.93
CA ASP A 70 20.52 -0.58 1.06
C ASP A 70 21.02 -1.42 -0.13
N LEU A 71 20.29 -2.49 -0.48
CA LEU A 71 20.65 -3.35 -1.61
C LEU A 71 20.42 -2.67 -2.96
N TRP A 72 19.40 -1.82 -3.08
CA TRP A 72 19.17 -1.06 -4.31
C TRP A 72 20.25 0.01 -4.56
N ILE A 73 20.74 0.68 -3.50
CA ILE A 73 21.89 1.59 -3.57
C ILE A 73 23.11 0.81 -4.04
N TRP A 74 23.35 -0.36 -3.47
CA TRP A 74 24.50 -1.20 -3.84
C TRP A 74 24.45 -1.66 -5.30
N ILE A 75 23.26 -2.06 -5.78
CA ILE A 75 23.06 -2.39 -7.20
C ILE A 75 23.30 -1.18 -8.08
N ALA A 76 22.74 -0.02 -7.75
CA ALA A 76 22.91 1.20 -8.54
C ALA A 76 24.39 1.57 -8.67
N ALA A 77 25.13 1.61 -7.56
CA ALA A 77 26.56 1.87 -7.57
C ALA A 77 27.33 0.84 -8.42
N SER A 78 26.98 -0.44 -8.31
CA SER A 78 27.64 -1.50 -9.11
C SER A 78 27.34 -1.38 -10.61
N LEU A 79 26.14 -0.94 -10.98
CA LEU A 79 25.76 -0.68 -12.37
C LEU A 79 26.48 0.54 -12.95
N ASP A 80 26.64 1.58 -12.14
CA ASP A 80 27.39 2.78 -12.52
C ASP A 80 28.88 2.46 -12.73
N ASP A 81 29.47 1.66 -11.84
CA ASP A 81 30.88 1.24 -11.92
C ASP A 81 31.17 0.34 -13.14
N ILE A 82 30.30 -0.63 -13.44
CA ILE A 82 30.52 -1.57 -14.54
C ILE A 82 30.07 -1.03 -15.90
N GLY A 83 29.11 -0.12 -15.92
CA GLY A 83 28.39 0.33 -17.11
C GLY A 83 27.23 -0.60 -17.48
N VAL A 84 26.04 0.00 -17.66
CA VAL A 84 24.77 -0.72 -17.91
C VAL A 84 24.79 -1.61 -19.15
N ASP A 85 25.57 -1.26 -20.18
CA ASP A 85 25.68 -2.02 -21.43
C ASP A 85 26.38 -3.37 -21.25
N ARG A 86 27.11 -3.54 -20.15
CA ARG A 86 27.83 -4.77 -19.80
C ARG A 86 27.00 -5.72 -18.94
N VAL A 87 25.74 -5.38 -18.67
CA VAL A 87 24.86 -6.15 -17.80
C VAL A 87 23.59 -6.56 -18.54
N GLN A 88 23.33 -7.86 -18.57
CA GLN A 88 22.08 -8.42 -19.09
C GLN A 88 21.35 -9.17 -17.98
N ILE A 89 20.15 -8.72 -17.61
CA ILE A 89 19.31 -9.45 -16.66
C ILE A 89 18.11 -10.11 -17.34
N ARG A 90 17.93 -11.41 -17.09
CA ARG A 90 16.91 -12.26 -17.71
C ARG A 90 16.08 -12.97 -16.65
N LYS A 91 14.79 -13.13 -16.95
CA LYS A 91 13.85 -13.88 -16.12
C LYS A 91 13.91 -15.36 -16.52
N VAL A 92 14.03 -16.26 -15.56
CA VAL A 92 13.81 -17.71 -15.75
C VAL A 92 12.51 -18.14 -15.08
N ALA A 93 11.90 -19.23 -15.51
CA ALA A 93 10.72 -19.78 -14.82
C ALA A 93 11.13 -20.42 -13.48
N ALA A 94 10.40 -20.11 -12.41
CA ALA A 94 10.62 -20.73 -11.10
C ALA A 94 10.09 -22.17 -11.08
N HIS A 95 10.68 -23.01 -10.22
CA HIS A 95 10.18 -24.35 -9.88
C HIS A 95 9.90 -25.28 -11.06
N ARG A 96 10.68 -25.19 -12.14
CA ARG A 96 10.61 -26.13 -13.26
C ARG A 96 11.53 -27.32 -13.03
N THR A 97 11.07 -28.49 -13.45
CA THR A 97 11.83 -29.74 -13.37
C THR A 97 12.59 -29.96 -14.66
N LEU A 98 13.75 -30.64 -14.60
CA LEU A 98 14.57 -30.94 -15.78
C LEU A 98 13.80 -31.76 -16.82
N GLN A 99 12.92 -32.65 -16.37
CA GLN A 99 12.06 -33.47 -17.22
C GLN A 99 11.05 -32.64 -18.03
N SER A 100 10.75 -31.41 -17.59
CA SER A 100 9.84 -30.51 -18.30
C SER A 100 10.52 -29.63 -19.36
N ALA A 101 11.85 -29.67 -19.46
CA ALA A 101 12.60 -28.90 -20.46
C ALA A 101 12.37 -29.46 -21.87
N ARG A 102 12.05 -28.57 -22.81
CA ARG A 102 11.85 -28.91 -24.23
C ARG A 102 13.07 -28.58 -25.09
N THR A 103 13.95 -27.74 -24.57
CA THR A 103 15.16 -27.27 -25.25
C THR A 103 16.38 -27.37 -24.35
N ALA A 104 17.57 -27.40 -24.95
CA ALA A 104 18.82 -27.39 -24.21
C ALA A 104 18.97 -26.13 -23.34
N ASP A 105 18.52 -24.98 -23.83
CA ASP A 105 18.53 -23.71 -23.09
C ASP A 105 17.64 -23.76 -21.85
N GLU A 106 16.43 -24.31 -21.96
CA GLU A 106 15.55 -24.53 -20.80
C GLU A 106 16.15 -25.51 -19.80
N MET A 107 16.76 -26.60 -20.29
CA MET A 107 17.41 -27.59 -19.43
C MET A 107 18.55 -26.94 -18.64
N TRP A 108 19.38 -26.11 -19.29
CA TRP A 108 20.44 -25.36 -18.63
C TRP A 108 19.87 -24.40 -17.58
N GLN A 109 18.83 -23.62 -17.92
CA GLN A 109 18.20 -22.67 -17.00
C GLN A 109 17.60 -23.38 -15.78
N PHE A 110 16.87 -24.47 -15.98
CA PHE A 110 16.22 -25.21 -14.90
C PHE A 110 17.25 -25.87 -13.99
N PHE A 111 18.31 -26.45 -14.56
CA PHE A 111 19.41 -27.03 -13.80
C PHE A 111 20.06 -26.00 -12.88
N HIS A 112 20.46 -24.85 -13.44
CA HIS A 112 21.20 -23.85 -12.70
C HIS A 112 20.31 -23.09 -11.70
N ASN A 113 19.03 -22.85 -12.01
CA ASN A 113 18.10 -22.29 -11.03
C ASN A 113 17.95 -23.23 -9.83
N GLY A 114 17.70 -24.52 -10.09
CA GLY A 114 17.60 -25.52 -9.02
C GLY A 114 18.91 -25.67 -8.22
N TYR A 115 20.06 -25.51 -8.87
CA TYR A 115 21.35 -25.53 -8.21
C TYR A 115 21.54 -24.33 -7.26
N VAL A 116 21.17 -23.12 -7.69
CA VAL A 116 21.19 -21.91 -6.85
C VAL A 116 20.18 -22.01 -5.70
N ASP A 117 18.97 -22.52 -5.95
CA ASP A 117 17.96 -22.76 -4.91
C ASP A 117 18.48 -23.71 -3.83
N LYS A 118 19.17 -24.78 -4.24
CA LYS A 118 19.80 -25.72 -3.31
C LYS A 118 20.90 -25.04 -2.50
N ALA A 119 21.77 -24.26 -3.13
CA ALA A 119 22.83 -23.53 -2.44
C ALA A 119 22.27 -22.53 -1.42
N ALA A 120 21.24 -21.76 -1.80
CA ALA A 120 20.57 -20.83 -0.91
C ALA A 120 19.92 -21.54 0.29
N ARG A 121 19.27 -22.69 0.06
CA ARG A 121 18.69 -23.51 1.13
C ARG A 121 19.73 -24.03 2.10
N LEU A 122 20.84 -24.56 1.57
CA LEU A 122 21.94 -25.07 2.39
C LEU A 122 22.59 -23.95 3.22
N ALA A 123 22.83 -22.77 2.63
CA ALA A 123 23.36 -21.62 3.35
C ALA A 123 22.41 -21.15 4.46
N ASN A 124 21.09 -21.20 4.22
CA ASN A 124 20.12 -20.87 5.26
C ASN A 124 20.06 -21.93 6.37
N GLN A 125 20.22 -23.22 6.05
CA GLN A 125 20.27 -24.32 7.01
C GLN A 125 21.54 -24.31 7.85
N ALA A 126 22.66 -23.83 7.29
CA ALA A 126 23.97 -23.73 7.95
C ALA A 126 24.05 -22.61 9.00
N ARG A 127 22.93 -21.95 9.34
CA ARG A 127 22.89 -20.95 10.42
C ARG A 127 23.17 -21.59 11.78
N PRO A 128 23.82 -20.85 12.70
CA PRO A 128 24.16 -21.37 14.02
C PRO A 128 22.91 -21.70 14.83
N GLU A 129 23.02 -22.65 15.76
CA GLU A 129 21.91 -23.07 16.64
C GLU A 129 21.25 -21.90 17.39
N GLN A 130 22.07 -20.93 17.83
CA GLN A 130 21.60 -19.72 18.50
C GLN A 130 20.58 -18.94 17.66
N PHE A 131 20.75 -18.92 16.33
CA PHE A 131 19.79 -18.29 15.43
C PHE A 131 18.45 -19.01 15.46
N TRP A 132 18.45 -20.35 15.38
CA TRP A 132 17.23 -21.15 15.36
C TRP A 132 16.45 -21.06 16.67
N LYS A 133 17.16 -21.03 17.80
CA LYS A 133 16.56 -20.79 19.12
C LYS A 133 15.86 -19.43 19.19
N LEU A 134 16.52 -18.37 18.73
CA LEU A 134 15.93 -17.03 18.69
C LEU A 134 14.75 -16.96 17.71
N TRP A 135 14.87 -17.61 16.55
CA TRP A 135 13.80 -17.69 15.57
C TRP A 135 12.57 -18.38 16.14
N GLU A 136 12.73 -19.51 16.83
CA GLU A 136 11.63 -20.23 17.46
C GLU A 136 10.94 -19.38 18.53
N GLN A 137 11.70 -18.72 19.40
CA GLN A 137 11.17 -17.78 20.39
C GLN A 137 10.37 -16.65 19.73
N HIS A 138 10.89 -16.09 18.63
CA HIS A 138 10.20 -15.05 17.88
C HIS A 138 8.90 -15.56 17.23
N VAL A 139 8.91 -16.76 16.64
CA VAL A 139 7.71 -17.39 16.06
C VAL A 139 6.64 -17.61 17.14
N GLN A 140 7.03 -18.13 18.31
CA GLN A 140 6.11 -18.31 19.43
C GLN A 140 5.52 -16.96 19.89
N ALA A 141 6.36 -15.93 20.04
CA ALA A 141 5.92 -14.60 20.46
C ALA A 141 4.95 -13.95 19.45
N THR A 142 5.24 -14.06 18.14
CA THR A 142 4.37 -13.51 17.09
C THR A 142 3.05 -14.26 16.99
N GLN A 143 3.05 -15.58 17.15
CA GLN A 143 1.81 -16.37 17.22
C GLN A 143 0.97 -16.01 18.46
N ALA A 144 1.60 -15.82 19.62
CA ALA A 144 0.92 -15.39 20.84
C ALA A 144 0.31 -13.99 20.67
N ALA A 145 1.07 -13.04 20.12
CA ALA A 145 0.59 -11.70 19.81
C ALA A 145 -0.59 -11.72 18.83
N GLN A 146 -0.53 -12.56 17.79
CA GLN A 146 -1.64 -12.70 16.83
C GLN A 146 -2.92 -13.22 17.52
N LYS A 147 -2.80 -14.17 18.45
CA LYS A 147 -3.95 -14.65 19.24
C LYS A 147 -4.57 -13.52 20.07
N LEU A 148 -3.74 -12.72 20.75
CA LEU A 148 -4.21 -11.56 21.53
C LEU A 148 -4.90 -10.52 20.64
N VAL A 149 -4.33 -10.18 19.49
CA VAL A 149 -4.94 -9.27 18.52
C VAL A 149 -6.31 -9.77 18.08
N ASN A 150 -6.44 -11.06 17.78
CA ASN A 150 -7.71 -11.65 17.39
C ASN A 150 -8.76 -11.59 18.52
N GLN A 151 -8.33 -11.79 19.77
CA GLN A 151 -9.21 -11.68 20.94
C GLN A 151 -9.68 -10.23 21.16
N VAL A 152 -8.77 -9.26 21.08
CA VAL A 152 -9.11 -7.82 21.18
C VAL A 152 -10.06 -7.42 20.06
N GLN A 153 -9.80 -7.86 18.83
CA GLN A 153 -10.69 -7.62 17.70
C GLN A 153 -12.09 -8.24 17.93
N ALA A 154 -12.15 -9.47 18.41
CA ALA A 154 -13.41 -10.15 18.73
C ALA A 154 -14.18 -9.41 19.83
N LEU A 155 -13.49 -8.93 20.87
CA LEU A 155 -14.09 -8.11 21.93
C LEU A 155 -14.66 -6.80 21.37
N HIS A 156 -13.91 -6.05 20.56
CA HIS A 156 -14.41 -4.83 19.94
C HIS A 156 -15.65 -5.08 19.08
N VAL A 157 -15.67 -6.18 18.31
CA VAL A 157 -16.85 -6.58 17.53
C VAL A 157 -18.02 -6.94 18.44
N ALA A 158 -17.79 -7.65 19.54
CA ALA A 158 -18.83 -8.02 20.50
C ALA A 158 -19.44 -6.79 21.20
N ILE A 159 -18.61 -5.84 21.63
CA ILE A 159 -19.06 -4.56 22.20
C ILE A 159 -19.89 -3.80 21.17
N GLY A 160 -19.40 -3.67 19.93
CA GLY A 160 -20.14 -3.00 18.85
C GLY A 160 -21.49 -3.64 18.58
N ARG A 161 -21.57 -4.98 18.54
CA ARG A 161 -22.84 -5.71 18.39
C ARG A 161 -23.79 -5.46 19.55
N ARG A 162 -23.29 -5.51 20.79
CA ARG A 162 -24.11 -5.26 21.99
C ARG A 162 -24.65 -3.84 22.01
N HIS A 163 -23.86 -2.85 21.63
CA HIS A 163 -24.30 -1.46 21.57
C HIS A 163 -25.45 -1.27 20.59
N VAL A 164 -25.35 -1.84 19.38
CA VAL A 164 -26.41 -1.76 18.37
C VAL A 164 -27.71 -2.41 18.88
N LEU A 165 -27.61 -3.59 19.49
CA LEU A 165 -28.78 -4.27 20.08
C LEU A 165 -29.39 -3.50 21.24
N SER A 166 -28.57 -2.89 22.11
CA SER A 166 -29.06 -2.09 23.24
C SER A 166 -29.69 -0.76 22.80
N GLU A 167 -29.28 -0.17 21.68
CA GLU A 167 -29.98 0.99 21.10
C GLU A 167 -31.37 0.60 20.57
N GLU A 168 -31.51 -0.55 19.92
CA GLU A 168 -32.81 -1.09 19.47
C GLU A 168 -33.77 -1.34 20.65
N GLU A 169 -33.24 -1.76 21.81
CA GLU A 169 -34.01 -1.96 23.03
C GLU A 169 -34.30 -0.64 23.79
N ALA A 170 -33.37 0.32 23.78
CA ALA A 170 -33.49 1.59 24.50
C ALA A 170 -34.43 2.59 23.82
N ASP A 171 -34.68 2.47 22.50
CA ASP A 171 -35.70 3.24 21.78
C ASP A 171 -37.14 2.95 22.29
N GLN A 172 -37.33 1.98 23.19
CA GLN A 172 -38.62 1.71 23.85
C GLN A 172 -38.85 2.48 25.16
N GLY A 173 -37.99 3.44 25.49
CA GLY A 173 -38.34 4.52 26.41
C GLY A 173 -37.60 4.45 27.74
N THR A 174 -36.58 5.31 27.88
CA THR A 174 -36.40 6.21 29.01
C THR A 174 -35.32 7.22 28.57
N GLU A 175 -35.60 8.53 28.62
CA GLU A 175 -34.59 9.55 28.37
C GLU A 175 -33.45 9.41 29.39
N VAL A 176 -32.31 8.83 28.97
CA VAL A 176 -31.13 8.77 29.82
C VAL A 176 -30.52 10.17 29.89
N PRO A 177 -30.27 10.73 31.10
CA PRO A 177 -29.66 12.03 31.24
C PRO A 177 -28.28 12.02 30.58
N GLN A 178 -28.14 12.86 29.56
CA GLN A 178 -26.94 12.97 28.74
C GLN A 178 -25.77 13.40 29.63
N ARG A 179 -24.81 12.50 29.86
CA ARG A 179 -23.59 12.83 30.63
C ARG A 179 -22.87 13.98 29.93
N SER A 180 -22.55 15.05 30.67
CA SER A 180 -21.83 16.19 30.10
C SER A 180 -20.45 15.73 29.61
N THR A 181 -20.32 15.55 28.31
CA THR A 181 -19.03 15.34 27.66
C THR A 181 -18.22 16.63 27.73
N ARG A 182 -16.89 16.52 27.83
CA ARG A 182 -15.99 17.68 27.75
C ARG A 182 -16.29 18.44 26.45
N GLN A 183 -16.73 19.68 26.58
CA GLN A 183 -16.89 20.58 25.47
C GLN A 183 -15.51 21.12 25.10
N PHE A 184 -15.11 20.90 23.86
CA PHE A 184 -13.94 21.54 23.27
C PHE A 184 -14.44 22.68 22.40
N GLU A 185 -13.94 23.91 22.61
CA GLU A 185 -14.14 24.99 21.66
C GLU A 185 -13.40 24.66 20.37
N MET A 186 -14.14 24.17 19.37
CA MET A 186 -13.58 23.94 18.04
C MET A 186 -13.69 25.22 17.23
N ASN A 187 -12.57 25.93 17.08
CA ASN A 187 -12.46 27.02 16.12
C ASN A 187 -12.17 26.45 14.72
N PHE A 188 -13.19 26.39 13.87
CA PHE A 188 -13.04 26.02 12.46
C PHE A 188 -12.71 27.26 11.61
N SER A 189 -11.69 27.17 10.74
CA SER A 189 -11.34 28.24 9.80
C SER A 189 -10.99 27.67 8.43
N LEU A 190 -11.74 28.03 7.38
CA LEU A 190 -11.52 27.50 6.02
C LEU A 190 -10.16 27.88 5.39
N GLY A 191 -9.32 28.63 6.12
CA GLY A 191 -8.06 29.16 5.62
C GLY A 191 -8.29 30.04 4.38
N ARG A 192 -7.34 30.00 3.44
CA ARG A 192 -7.38 30.76 2.17
C ARG A 192 -7.93 29.93 1.00
N TRP A 193 -8.81 28.98 1.27
CA TRP A 193 -9.33 28.12 0.22
C TRP A 193 -10.65 28.70 -0.34
N PHE A 194 -10.66 28.98 -1.64
CA PHE A 194 -11.73 29.72 -2.33
C PHE A 194 -12.65 28.82 -3.18
N GLY A 195 -12.78 27.53 -2.85
CA GLY A 195 -13.66 26.67 -3.65
C GLY A 195 -13.02 26.18 -4.97
N HIS A 196 -11.68 26.13 -5.06
CA HIS A 196 -10.99 25.66 -6.27
C HIS A 196 -10.46 24.22 -6.12
N ALA A 197 -10.46 23.48 -7.23
CA ALA A 197 -9.86 22.15 -7.31
C ALA A 197 -8.35 22.21 -7.11
N LEU A 198 -7.82 21.39 -6.20
CA LEU A 198 -6.38 21.33 -5.95
C LEU A 198 -5.68 20.58 -7.10
N PRO A 199 -4.57 21.12 -7.67
CA PRO A 199 -3.86 20.49 -8.79
C PRO A 199 -3.42 19.05 -8.53
N ASP A 200 -2.89 18.77 -7.33
CA ASP A 200 -2.44 17.43 -6.92
C ASP A 200 -3.59 16.42 -6.94
N SER A 201 -4.75 16.82 -6.40
CA SER A 201 -5.96 15.99 -6.39
C SER A 201 -6.50 15.79 -7.80
N SER A 202 -6.53 16.83 -8.63
CA SER A 202 -7.00 16.72 -10.02
C SER A 202 -6.13 15.79 -10.85
N ARG A 203 -4.80 15.79 -10.63
CA ARG A 203 -3.87 14.86 -11.29
C ARG A 203 -4.11 13.41 -10.87
N LEU A 204 -4.48 13.19 -9.61
CA LEU A 204 -4.71 11.87 -9.06
C LEU A 204 -6.09 11.32 -9.39
N PHE A 205 -7.15 12.12 -9.30
CA PHE A 205 -8.54 11.62 -9.37
C PHE A 205 -9.31 12.09 -10.61
N GLY A 206 -8.68 12.92 -11.45
CA GLY A 206 -9.32 13.58 -12.58
C GLY A 206 -9.94 14.92 -12.18
N THR A 207 -9.69 15.95 -12.99
CA THR A 207 -10.17 17.32 -12.76
C THR A 207 -11.70 17.39 -12.63
N THR A 208 -12.42 16.63 -13.45
CA THR A 208 -13.89 16.61 -13.45
C THR A 208 -14.43 16.10 -12.13
N HIS A 209 -13.92 14.97 -11.63
CA HIS A 209 -14.32 14.41 -10.34
C HIS A 209 -14.03 15.37 -9.18
N VAL A 210 -12.82 15.93 -9.11
CA VAL A 210 -12.45 16.88 -8.04
C VAL A 210 -13.33 18.11 -8.07
N SER A 211 -13.64 18.64 -9.26
CA SER A 211 -14.53 19.79 -9.41
C SER A 211 -15.95 19.50 -8.92
N ARG A 212 -16.47 18.27 -9.15
CA ARG A 212 -17.77 17.85 -8.60
C ARG A 212 -17.76 17.77 -7.08
N VAL A 213 -16.73 17.20 -6.48
CA VAL A 213 -16.58 17.14 -5.01
C VAL A 213 -16.52 18.54 -4.41
N VAL A 214 -15.73 19.43 -5.02
CA VAL A 214 -15.62 20.83 -4.58
C VAL A 214 -16.95 21.56 -4.68
N ARG A 215 -17.63 21.47 -5.83
CA ARG A 215 -18.93 22.10 -6.04
C ARG A 215 -19.96 21.54 -5.07
N TRP A 216 -20.06 20.22 -4.95
CA TRP A 216 -20.93 19.55 -4.00
C TRP A 216 -20.72 20.08 -2.59
N PHE A 217 -19.48 20.02 -2.09
CA PHE A 217 -19.17 20.45 -0.73
C PHE A 217 -19.47 21.94 -0.51
N THR A 218 -19.13 22.80 -1.48
CA THR A 218 -19.37 24.25 -1.42
C THR A 218 -20.86 24.57 -1.35
N GLU A 219 -21.69 23.92 -2.18
CA GLU A 219 -23.15 24.10 -2.14
C GLU A 219 -23.74 23.63 -0.81
N ARG A 220 -23.17 22.59 -0.17
CA ARG A 220 -23.63 22.16 1.15
C ARG A 220 -23.28 23.16 2.23
N ILE A 221 -22.17 23.88 2.14
CA ILE A 221 -21.75 24.79 3.21
C ILE A 221 -22.18 26.26 3.00
N ARG A 222 -22.61 26.64 1.79
CA ARG A 222 -22.85 28.06 1.41
C ARG A 222 -23.80 28.81 2.37
N ASP A 223 -24.88 28.17 2.79
CA ASP A 223 -25.92 28.81 3.62
C ASP A 223 -25.88 28.33 5.09
N THR A 224 -24.73 27.86 5.55
CA THR A 224 -24.55 27.34 6.92
C THR A 224 -24.29 28.46 7.89
N THR A 225 -25.13 28.58 8.92
CA THR A 225 -24.80 29.36 10.11
C THR A 225 -24.07 28.50 11.14
N ALA A 226 -23.39 29.13 12.11
CA ALA A 226 -22.72 28.41 13.19
C ALA A 226 -23.70 27.52 14.00
N ASP A 227 -24.97 27.92 14.06
CA ASP A 227 -26.03 27.23 14.78
C ASP A 227 -26.54 25.97 14.04
N ASP A 228 -26.18 25.78 12.77
CA ASP A 228 -26.62 24.65 11.94
C ASP A 228 -25.64 23.46 11.92
N LEU A 229 -24.51 23.56 12.62
CA LEU A 229 -23.44 22.58 12.57
C LEU A 229 -23.81 21.27 13.28
N ARG A 230 -23.79 20.15 12.55
CA ARG A 230 -24.02 18.80 13.09
C ARG A 230 -22.93 17.82 12.69
N TRP A 231 -22.64 16.87 13.57
CA TRP A 231 -21.72 15.78 13.28
C TRP A 231 -22.30 14.84 12.23
N VAL A 232 -21.56 14.67 11.14
CA VAL A 232 -21.90 13.79 10.02
C VAL A 232 -20.77 12.78 9.86
N SER A 233 -21.16 11.50 9.79
CA SER A 233 -20.23 10.43 9.50
C SER A 233 -19.72 10.54 8.08
N PHE A 234 -18.51 10.05 7.87
CA PHE A 234 -17.94 9.99 6.54
C PHE A 234 -18.79 9.15 5.56
N ALA A 235 -19.45 8.10 6.03
CA ALA A 235 -20.35 7.28 5.22
C ALA A 235 -21.57 8.08 4.72
N GLN A 236 -22.15 8.93 5.57
CA GLN A 236 -23.23 9.83 5.18
C GLN A 236 -22.78 10.83 4.12
N LEU A 237 -21.63 11.51 4.31
CA LEU A 237 -21.05 12.41 3.31
C LEU A 237 -20.88 11.73 1.94
N TYR A 238 -20.38 10.49 1.97
CA TYR A 238 -20.20 9.71 0.76
C TYR A 238 -21.53 9.36 0.08
N LEU A 239 -22.55 8.94 0.83
CA LEU A 239 -23.88 8.65 0.29
C LEU A 239 -24.55 9.90 -0.28
N ASP A 240 -24.49 11.05 0.39
CA ASP A 240 -25.03 12.32 -0.15
C ASP A 240 -24.35 12.70 -1.46
N PHE A 241 -23.02 12.61 -1.53
CA PHE A 241 -22.30 12.85 -2.78
C PHE A 241 -22.77 11.91 -3.90
N GLN A 242 -22.92 10.61 -3.61
CA GLN A 242 -23.41 9.63 -4.58
C GLN A 242 -24.84 9.93 -5.04
N MET A 243 -25.73 10.31 -4.13
CA MET A 243 -27.12 10.67 -4.44
C MET A 243 -27.19 11.95 -5.29
N CYS A 244 -26.37 12.96 -4.95
CA CYS A 244 -26.34 14.24 -5.66
C CYS A 244 -25.89 14.12 -7.12
N TRP A 245 -24.99 13.19 -7.42
CA TRP A 245 -24.37 13.08 -8.76
C TRP A 245 -24.70 11.78 -9.50
N GLY A 246 -25.34 10.80 -8.85
CA GLY A 246 -25.58 9.47 -9.41
C GLY A 246 -24.30 8.68 -9.72
N LEU A 247 -23.17 9.04 -9.09
CA LEU A 247 -21.85 8.48 -9.41
C LEU A 247 -21.19 7.86 -8.17
N PRO A 248 -20.63 6.65 -8.25
CA PRO A 248 -20.05 5.99 -7.09
C PRO A 248 -18.64 6.48 -6.70
N GLY A 249 -18.17 7.60 -7.23
CA GLY A 249 -16.83 8.13 -7.00
C GLY A 249 -15.77 7.61 -7.98
N PRO A 250 -14.47 7.89 -7.76
CA PRO A 250 -13.40 7.48 -8.66
C PRO A 250 -13.05 5.99 -8.43
N LEU A 251 -12.82 5.24 -9.52
CA LEU A 251 -12.43 3.83 -9.43
C LEU A 251 -10.96 3.65 -9.74
N ARG A 252 -10.34 2.68 -9.08
CA ARG A 252 -8.96 2.28 -9.40
C ARG A 252 -8.98 1.11 -10.39
N VAL A 253 -8.77 1.40 -11.66
CA VAL A 253 -8.69 0.41 -12.75
C VAL A 253 -7.23 0.29 -13.17
N GLN A 254 -6.69 -0.93 -13.17
CA GLN A 254 -5.29 -1.20 -13.55
C GLN A 254 -4.27 -0.29 -12.85
N ASN A 255 -4.45 -0.07 -11.54
CA ASN A 255 -3.60 0.78 -10.70
C ASN A 255 -3.66 2.29 -11.02
N GLN A 256 -4.52 2.73 -11.94
CA GLN A 256 -4.80 4.13 -12.22
C GLN A 256 -6.19 4.51 -11.73
N TRP A 257 -6.36 5.76 -11.30
CA TRP A 257 -7.66 6.31 -10.96
C TRP A 257 -8.35 6.79 -12.23
N VAL A 258 -9.58 6.35 -12.41
CA VAL A 258 -10.37 6.70 -13.59
C VAL A 258 -11.67 7.34 -13.11
N ASP A 259 -12.00 8.48 -13.71
CA ASP A 259 -13.31 9.10 -13.57
C ASP A 259 -14.33 8.27 -14.36
N ILE A 260 -15.27 7.65 -13.65
CA ILE A 260 -16.31 6.80 -14.24
C ILE A 260 -17.13 7.55 -15.29
N SER A 261 -17.32 8.86 -15.11
CA SER A 261 -18.11 9.66 -16.05
C SER A 261 -17.49 9.74 -17.44
N MET A 262 -16.20 9.43 -17.58
CA MET A 262 -15.52 9.38 -18.88
C MET A 262 -15.63 8.00 -19.56
N HIS A 263 -16.10 6.96 -18.87
CA HIS A 263 -15.99 5.55 -19.31
C HIS A 263 -17.32 4.79 -19.19
N LEU A 264 -18.44 5.43 -19.54
CA LEU A 264 -19.79 4.87 -19.35
C LEU A 264 -20.13 3.63 -20.19
N PHE A 265 -19.27 3.19 -21.12
CA PHE A 265 -19.65 2.16 -22.09
C PHE A 265 -18.96 0.80 -21.96
N ASN A 266 -18.07 0.55 -20.97
CA ASN A 266 -17.35 -0.73 -20.95
C ASN A 266 -16.84 -1.22 -19.59
N VAL A 267 -17.51 -0.88 -18.49
CA VAL A 267 -17.08 -1.37 -17.16
C VAL A 267 -17.94 -2.58 -16.74
N PRO A 268 -17.34 -3.79 -16.59
CA PRO A 268 -18.06 -4.96 -16.09
C PRO A 268 -18.72 -4.65 -14.74
N ARG A 269 -19.90 -5.23 -14.46
CA ARG A 269 -20.59 -5.08 -13.16
C ARG A 269 -19.67 -5.45 -11.99
N PHE A 270 -19.07 -4.46 -11.32
CA PHE A 270 -18.21 -4.68 -10.16
C PHE A 270 -19.05 -4.76 -8.88
N ARG A 271 -19.24 -5.98 -8.35
CA ARG A 271 -19.66 -6.19 -6.95
C ARG A 271 -18.41 -6.27 -6.07
N GLY A 272 -18.25 -5.37 -5.08
CA GLY A 272 -17.27 -5.55 -3.99
C GLY A 272 -16.34 -4.39 -3.61
N HIS A 273 -16.45 -3.19 -4.20
CA HIS A 273 -15.48 -2.09 -3.97
C HIS A 273 -15.90 -0.94 -3.05
N LEU A 274 -17.08 -1.01 -2.41
CA LEU A 274 -17.64 0.05 -1.57
C LEU A 274 -16.66 0.51 -0.47
N LEU A 275 -15.97 -0.43 0.19
CA LEU A 275 -15.04 -0.15 1.30
C LEU A 275 -13.74 0.58 0.88
N ARG A 276 -13.33 0.48 -0.39
CA ARG A 276 -12.12 1.18 -0.88
C ARG A 276 -12.41 2.62 -1.28
N SER A 277 -13.57 2.89 -1.88
CA SER A 277 -14.05 4.24 -2.20
C SER A 277 -14.18 5.10 -0.94
N ILE A 278 -14.70 4.50 0.14
CA ILE A 278 -14.84 5.14 1.44
C ILE A 278 -13.48 5.67 1.96
N ARG A 279 -12.43 4.85 2.02
CA ARG A 279 -11.10 5.31 2.51
C ARG A 279 -10.49 6.48 1.71
N LEU A 280 -10.94 6.74 0.49
CA LEU A 280 -10.33 7.71 -0.43
C LEU A 280 -10.97 9.08 -0.37
N THR A 281 -12.29 9.19 -0.27
CA THR A 281 -12.89 10.47 0.09
C THR A 281 -12.46 10.84 1.51
N THR A 282 -12.16 9.87 2.40
CA THR A 282 -11.56 10.15 3.71
C THR A 282 -10.16 10.73 3.54
N GLY A 283 -9.35 10.20 2.61
CA GLY A 283 -8.03 10.75 2.28
C GLY A 283 -8.08 12.12 1.61
N LEU A 284 -9.02 12.37 0.69
CA LEU A 284 -9.20 13.69 0.05
C LEU A 284 -9.65 14.74 1.05
N LEU A 285 -10.62 14.42 1.91
CA LEU A 285 -11.06 15.31 2.99
C LEU A 285 -9.95 15.48 4.05
N LEU A 286 -9.29 14.41 4.50
CA LEU A 286 -8.17 14.51 5.48
C LEU A 286 -6.97 15.30 4.93
N ILE A 287 -6.61 15.14 3.65
CA ILE A 287 -5.54 15.93 3.01
C ILE A 287 -5.97 17.38 2.87
N TRP A 288 -7.25 17.63 2.59
CA TRP A 288 -7.84 18.97 2.59
C TRP A 288 -7.79 19.63 3.97
N PHE A 289 -8.27 18.95 5.01
CA PHE A 289 -8.35 19.46 6.37
C PHE A 289 -6.95 19.64 6.98
N ASN A 290 -5.99 18.72 6.75
CA ASN A 290 -4.62 18.86 7.26
C ASN A 290 -3.77 19.94 6.53
N ARG A 291 -4.11 20.33 5.29
CA ARG A 291 -3.43 21.45 4.62
C ARG A 291 -4.03 22.80 4.99
N ALA A 292 -5.32 22.84 5.34
CA ALA A 292 -5.98 24.04 5.84
C ALA A 292 -5.62 24.34 7.32
N HIS A 293 -5.33 23.30 8.11
CA HIS A 293 -5.05 23.40 9.53
C HIS A 293 -3.80 22.62 9.91
N GLY A 294 -2.79 23.31 10.45
CA GLY A 294 -1.64 22.65 11.05
C GLY A 294 -2.10 21.62 12.10
N MET A 295 -1.86 20.34 11.79
CA MET A 295 -1.98 19.11 12.61
C MET A 295 -3.17 19.03 13.60
N LEU A 296 -4.19 18.25 13.23
CA LEU A 296 -5.12 17.61 14.18
C LEU A 296 -5.17 16.08 13.96
N PRO A 297 -5.45 15.28 15.01
CA PRO A 297 -5.41 13.82 14.94
C PRO A 297 -6.57 13.20 14.12
N PRO A 298 -6.40 11.99 13.56
CA PRO A 298 -7.17 11.48 12.41
C PRO A 298 -8.55 10.86 12.72
N PHE A 299 -9.09 11.01 13.93
CA PHE A 299 -10.37 10.39 14.31
C PHE A 299 -11.27 11.39 15.02
N SER A 300 -12.02 12.20 14.27
CA SER A 300 -13.24 12.89 14.73
C SER A 300 -14.07 13.35 13.55
N ALA A 301 -15.38 13.39 13.76
CA ALA A 301 -16.42 13.55 12.75
C ALA A 301 -16.45 14.97 12.10
N TYR A 302 -17.35 15.19 11.13
CA TYR A 302 -17.38 16.42 10.33
C TYR A 302 -18.62 17.24 10.64
N LEU A 303 -18.53 18.56 10.65
CA LEU A 303 -19.70 19.43 10.82
C LEU A 303 -20.29 19.82 9.47
N LEU A 304 -21.60 19.64 9.27
CA LEU A 304 -22.36 20.15 8.12
C LEU A 304 -23.66 20.82 8.57
N PRO A 305 -24.26 21.75 7.79
CA PRO A 305 -25.53 22.41 8.11
C PRO A 305 -26.73 21.48 8.08
N ARG A 306 -27.84 21.90 8.72
CA ARG A 306 -29.16 21.27 8.77
C ARG A 306 -29.87 21.10 7.41
N ASN A 307 -29.61 21.98 6.44
CA ASN A 307 -30.36 22.02 5.18
C ASN A 307 -29.82 21.08 4.09
N ALA A 308 -28.68 20.42 4.32
CA ALA A 308 -28.08 19.48 3.36
C ALA A 308 -28.85 18.15 3.14
N TRP A 309 -30.00 17.93 3.81
CA TRP A 309 -30.74 16.64 3.78
C TRP A 309 -32.26 16.79 3.58
N ARG A 310 -32.69 17.75 2.77
CA ARG A 310 -34.03 17.71 2.17
C ARG A 310 -33.94 17.36 0.70
#